data_AF-S4UVX5-F1
#
_entry.id   AF-S4UVX5-F1
#
_cell.length_a   1.000
_cell.length_b   1.000
_cell.length_c   1.000
_cell.angle_alpha   90.00
_cell.angle_beta   90.00
_cell.angle_gamma   90.00
#
_symmetry.space_group_name_H-M   'P 1'
#
loop_
_entity.id
_entity.type
_entity.pdbx_description
1 polymer ?
#
loop_
_entity_poly.entity_id
_entity_poly.type
_entity_poly.pdbx_seq_one_letter_code
_entity_poly.pdbx_strand_id
1 'polypeptide(L)'
;MNLALTLATNILLALLLIIITFWLPQLNMYAEKHNPYECGFDPTTSARLPFSMKFFLVAITFLLFDLEIALLLPLPWATQTNNLMLTINMIMALLVILALGLAYEWTQKGLEWIE
;
A
#
# COMPACT_ATOMS: atom_id res chain seq x y z
N MET A 1 -19.65 17.22 11.57
CA MET A 1 -19.94 18.16 10.46
C MET A 1 -18.67 18.80 9.90
N ASN A 2 -17.77 19.33 10.74
CA ASN A 2 -16.53 19.98 10.28
C ASN A 2 -15.60 19.04 9.46
N LEU A 3 -15.38 17.80 9.90
CA LEU A 3 -14.57 16.82 9.14
C LEU A 3 -15.21 16.46 7.79
N ALA A 4 -16.53 16.28 7.76
CA ALA A 4 -17.24 15.99 6.52
C ALA A 4 -17.14 17.18 5.55
N LEU A 5 -17.23 18.41 6.08
CA LEU A 5 -17.04 19.63 5.30
C LEU A 5 -15.61 19.72 4.73
N THR A 6 -14.57 19.44 5.51
CA THR A 6 -13.18 19.48 5.02
C THR A 6 -12.90 18.42 3.97
N LEU A 7 -13.41 17.20 4.14
CA LEU A 7 -13.32 16.15 3.13
C LEU A 7 -14.06 16.55 1.84
N ALA A 8 -15.26 17.10 1.97
CA ALA A 8 -16.04 17.57 0.82
C ALA A 8 -15.32 18.69 0.07
N THR A 9 -14.73 19.67 0.77
CA THR A 9 -13.97 20.73 0.11
C THR A 9 -12.74 20.21 -0.62
N ASN A 10 -12.02 19.23 -0.05
CA ASN A 10 -10.84 18.63 -0.68
C ASN A 10 -11.20 17.87 -1.95
N ILE A 11 -12.27 17.06 -1.90
CA ILE A 11 -12.75 16.30 -3.07
C ILE A 11 -13.24 17.27 -4.16
N LEU A 12 -13.98 18.32 -3.78
CA LEU A 12 -14.49 19.31 -4.73
C LEU A 12 -13.34 20.09 -5.39
N LEU A 13 -12.31 20.47 -4.62
CA LEU A 13 -11.11 21.12 -5.17
C LEU A 13 -10.38 20.20 -6.16
N ALA A 14 -10.18 18.93 -5.82
CA ALA A 14 -9.53 17.96 -6.70
C ALA A 14 -10.32 17.77 -8.01
N LEU A 15 -11.65 17.63 -7.93
CA LEU A 15 -12.52 17.52 -9.11
C LEU A 15 -12.49 18.79 -9.96
N LEU A 16 -12.51 19.97 -9.33
CA LEU A 16 -12.42 21.24 -10.04
C LEU A 16 -11.10 21.38 -10.80
N LEU A 17 -9.98 21.01 -10.18
CA LEU A 17 -8.68 21.00 -10.86
C LEU A 17 -8.67 20.01 -12.04
N ILE A 18 -9.22 18.81 -11.87
CA ILE A 18 -9.36 17.83 -12.95
C ILE A 18 -10.17 18.44 -14.11
N ILE A 19 -11.33 19.05 -13.83
CA ILE A 19 -12.15 19.70 -14.86
C ILE A 19 -11.36 20.80 -15.59
N ILE A 20 -10.65 21.67 -14.87
CA ILE A 20 -9.82 22.70 -15.51
C ILE A 20 -8.76 22.06 -16.41
N THR A 21 -8.06 21.03 -15.94
CA THR A 21 -7.00 20.38 -16.74
C THR A 21 -7.51 19.65 -17.98
N PHE A 22 -8.74 19.12 -17.97
CA PHE A 22 -9.31 18.46 -19.14
C PHE A 22 -9.91 19.45 -20.15
N TRP A 23 -10.49 20.56 -19.68
CA TRP A 23 -11.27 21.48 -20.53
C TRP A 23 -10.52 22.75 -20.97
N LEU A 24 -9.50 23.18 -20.23
CA LEU A 24 -8.71 24.37 -20.58
C LEU A 24 -7.76 24.16 -21.78
N PRO A 25 -7.05 23.02 -21.92
CA PRO A 25 -6.11 22.81 -23.02
C PRO A 25 -6.81 22.54 -24.35
N GLN A 26 -6.19 22.99 -25.45
CA GLN A 26 -6.66 22.66 -26.79
C GLN A 26 -6.30 21.20 -27.15
N LEU A 27 -7.32 20.36 -27.31
CA LEU A 27 -7.16 18.94 -27.61
C LEU A 27 -7.05 18.72 -29.13
N ASN A 28 -5.82 18.50 -29.62
CA ASN A 28 -5.62 17.92 -30.96
C ASN A 28 -5.38 16.41 -30.81
N MET A 29 -6.32 15.62 -31.33
CA MET A 29 -6.34 14.14 -31.24
C MET A 29 -5.96 13.55 -32.61
N TYR A 30 -4.86 12.80 -32.64
CA TYR A 30 -4.42 12.00 -33.79
C TYR A 30 -3.82 10.68 -33.28
N ALA A 31 -3.84 9.64 -34.12
CA ALA A 31 -3.51 8.27 -33.71
C ALA A 31 -2.15 8.17 -33.00
N GLU A 32 -1.11 8.83 -33.52
CA GLU A 32 0.24 8.79 -32.93
C GLU A 32 0.34 9.39 -31.52
N LYS A 33 -0.52 10.36 -31.17
CA LYS A 33 -0.55 10.93 -29.81
C LYS A 33 -1.23 10.00 -28.81
N HIS A 34 -2.04 9.06 -29.29
CA HIS A 34 -2.71 8.06 -28.48
C HIS A 34 -1.94 6.74 -28.39
N ASN A 35 -0.88 6.57 -29.19
CA ASN A 35 -0.02 5.39 -29.15
C ASN A 35 0.84 5.36 -27.86
N PRO A 36 1.19 4.17 -27.34
CA PRO A 36 2.06 4.03 -26.17
C PRO A 36 3.44 4.62 -26.45
N TYR A 37 4.01 5.31 -25.47
CA TYR A 37 5.36 5.86 -25.59
C TYR A 37 6.41 4.84 -25.13
N GLU A 38 7.19 4.28 -26.05
CA GLU A 38 8.37 3.44 -25.77
C GLU A 38 9.65 4.15 -26.25
N CYS A 39 9.99 5.27 -25.62
CA CYS A 39 11.19 6.07 -25.93
C CYS A 39 11.29 6.55 -27.39
N GLY A 40 10.15 6.73 -28.07
CA GLY A 40 10.09 7.14 -29.48
C GLY A 40 10.10 5.98 -30.48
N PHE A 41 10.05 4.73 -30.01
CA PHE A 41 9.91 3.54 -30.82
C PHE A 41 8.52 2.93 -30.68
N ASP A 42 8.12 2.13 -31.68
CA ASP A 42 6.92 1.32 -31.60
C ASP A 42 7.12 0.17 -30.61
N PRO A 43 6.12 -0.12 -29.76
CA PRO A 43 6.27 -1.15 -28.75
C PRO A 43 6.44 -2.54 -29.36
N THR A 44 7.51 -3.21 -28.96
CA THR A 44 7.86 -4.55 -29.48
C THR A 44 6.97 -5.65 -28.88
N THR A 45 6.45 -5.43 -27.67
CA THR A 45 5.56 -6.34 -26.95
C THR A 45 4.53 -5.55 -26.15
N SER A 46 3.48 -6.22 -25.66
CA SER A 46 2.53 -5.56 -24.78
C SER A 46 3.18 -5.21 -23.43
N ALA A 47 2.86 -4.04 -22.86
CA ALA A 47 3.29 -3.65 -21.51
C ALA A 47 2.81 -4.58 -20.37
N ARG A 48 1.91 -5.52 -20.66
CA ARG A 48 1.49 -6.56 -19.71
C ARG A 48 2.52 -7.68 -19.67
N LEU A 49 3.56 -7.46 -18.86
CA LEU A 49 4.61 -8.43 -18.61
C LEU A 49 4.14 -9.50 -17.59
N PRO A 50 4.69 -10.72 -17.63
CA PRO A 50 4.47 -11.71 -16.58
C PRO A 50 4.94 -11.13 -15.23
N PHE A 51 4.07 -11.25 -14.23
CA PHE A 51 4.31 -10.69 -12.90
C PHE A 51 5.38 -11.49 -12.15
N SER A 52 6.29 -10.80 -11.46
CA SER A 52 7.30 -11.48 -10.66
C SER A 52 6.67 -12.08 -9.39
N MET A 53 6.95 -13.34 -9.10
CA MET A 53 6.46 -14.01 -7.89
C MET A 53 7.05 -13.41 -6.60
N LYS A 54 8.18 -12.71 -6.68
CA LYS A 54 8.81 -12.07 -5.50
C LYS A 54 7.95 -10.92 -4.98
N PHE A 55 7.47 -10.03 -5.85
CA PHE A 55 6.52 -8.97 -5.45
C PHE A 55 5.22 -9.53 -4.89
N PHE A 56 4.77 -10.69 -5.37
CA PHE A 56 3.60 -11.37 -4.81
C PHE A 56 3.84 -11.81 -3.36
N LEU A 57 4.99 -12.41 -3.08
CA LEU A 57 5.35 -12.91 -1.75
C LEU A 57 5.43 -11.75 -0.74
N VAL A 58 6.07 -10.65 -1.12
CA VAL A 58 6.12 -9.42 -0.31
C VAL A 58 4.73 -8.84 -0.04
N ALA A 59 3.82 -8.89 -1.02
CA ALA A 59 2.45 -8.40 -0.82
C ALA A 59 1.67 -9.26 0.19
N ILE A 60 1.87 -10.59 0.20
CA ILE A 60 1.26 -11.48 1.19
C ILE A 60 1.83 -11.20 2.58
N THR A 61 3.15 -11.04 2.71
CA THR A 61 3.76 -10.81 4.02
C THR A 61 3.42 -9.44 4.57
N PHE A 62 3.31 -8.42 3.71
CA PHE A 62 2.69 -7.13 4.06
C PHE A 62 1.26 -7.29 4.60
N LEU A 63 0.41 -8.07 3.92
CA LEU A 63 -0.98 -8.28 4.35
C LEU A 63 -1.06 -8.97 5.73
N LEU A 64 -0.20 -9.95 5.99
CA LEU A 64 -0.14 -10.61 7.30
C LEU A 64 0.34 -9.66 8.40
N PHE A 65 1.40 -8.88 8.14
CA PHE A 65 1.88 -7.89 9.11
C PHE A 65 0.87 -6.76 9.35
N ASP A 66 0.08 -6.35 8.35
CA ASP A 66 -0.97 -5.35 8.53
C ASP A 66 -2.07 -5.84 9.50
N LEU A 67 -2.45 -7.13 9.42
CA LEU A 67 -3.37 -7.75 10.37
C LEU A 67 -2.77 -7.75 11.79
N GLU A 68 -1.51 -8.11 11.95
CA GLU A 68 -0.84 -8.12 13.25
C GLU A 68 -0.69 -6.70 13.84
N ILE A 69 -0.44 -5.68 13.01
CA ILE A 69 -0.42 -4.28 13.43
C ILE A 69 -1.82 -3.83 13.86
N ALA A 70 -2.88 -4.25 13.16
CA ALA A 70 -4.25 -3.97 13.58
C ALA A 70 -4.57 -4.56 14.97
N LEU A 71 -3.99 -5.73 15.31
CA LEU A 71 -4.08 -6.33 16.65
C LEU A 71 -3.28 -5.55 17.71
N LEU A 72 -2.19 -4.87 17.32
CA LEU A 72 -1.38 -4.00 18.19
C LEU A 72 -1.96 -2.58 18.34
N LEU A 73 -2.84 -2.11 17.45
CA LEU A 73 -3.42 -0.77 17.53
C LEU A 73 -4.15 -0.44 18.85
N PRO A 74 -4.91 -1.35 19.50
CA PRO A 74 -5.61 -1.05 20.76
C PRO A 74 -4.70 -0.99 22.01
N LEU A 75 -3.38 -1.12 21.86
CA LEU A 75 -2.42 -1.07 22.96
C LEU A 75 -2.59 0.13 23.91
N PRO A 76 -2.77 1.39 23.44
CA PRO A 76 -2.91 2.53 24.34
C PRO A 76 -4.14 2.46 25.24
N TRP A 77 -5.19 1.75 24.82
CA TRP A 77 -6.37 1.51 25.66
C TRP A 77 -6.16 0.31 26.59
N ALA A 78 -5.44 -0.72 26.14
CA ALA A 78 -5.16 -1.92 26.92
C ALA A 78 -4.32 -1.64 28.18
N THR A 79 -3.50 -0.58 28.19
CA THR A 79 -2.71 -0.17 29.36
C THR A 79 -3.56 0.34 30.53
N GLN A 80 -4.83 0.68 30.29
CA GLN A 80 -5.76 1.17 31.32
C GLN A 80 -6.51 0.03 32.04
N THR A 81 -6.21 -1.23 31.72
CA THR A 81 -6.89 -2.39 32.32
C THR A 81 -6.39 -2.70 33.73
N ASN A 82 -7.25 -3.30 34.56
CA ASN A 82 -6.91 -3.67 35.93
C ASN A 82 -5.80 -4.74 36.05
N ASN A 83 -5.60 -5.56 35.01
CA ASN A 83 -4.61 -6.62 35.01
C ASN A 83 -3.47 -6.33 34.02
N LEU A 84 -2.58 -5.42 34.42
CA LEU A 84 -1.44 -4.98 33.61
C LEU A 84 -0.45 -6.12 33.30
N MET A 85 -0.28 -7.07 34.23
CA MET A 85 0.65 -8.19 34.03
C MET A 85 0.18 -9.10 32.90
N LEU A 86 -1.13 -9.39 32.85
CA LEU A 86 -1.71 -10.18 31.77
C LEU A 86 -1.59 -9.47 30.43
N THR A 87 -1.88 -8.17 30.37
CA THR A 87 -1.79 -7.42 29.11
C THR A 87 -0.36 -7.37 28.59
N ILE A 88 0.63 -7.05 29.43
CA ILE A 88 2.05 -7.07 29.04
C ILE A 88 2.45 -8.45 28.51
N ASN A 89 2.07 -9.54 29.18
CA ASN A 89 2.39 -10.89 28.74
C ASN A 89 1.81 -11.21 27.35
N MET A 90 0.56 -10.83 27.09
CA MET A 90 -0.09 -11.07 25.80
C MET A 90 0.54 -10.25 24.68
N ILE A 91 0.93 -9.00 24.95
CA ILE A 91 1.60 -8.12 24.00
C ILE A 91 2.98 -8.67 23.64
N MET A 92 3.75 -9.07 24.65
CA MET A 92 5.06 -9.69 24.45
C MET A 92 4.95 -11.01 23.66
N ALA A 93 3.92 -11.83 23.94
CA ALA A 93 3.68 -13.03 23.17
C ALA A 93 3.39 -12.72 21.68
N LEU A 94 2.57 -11.72 21.39
CA LEU A 94 2.28 -11.30 20.01
C LEU A 94 3.53 -10.78 19.29
N LEU A 95 4.34 -9.95 19.95
CA LEU A 95 5.59 -9.42 19.38
C LEU A 95 6.61 -10.52 19.10
N VAL A 96 6.69 -11.54 19.96
CA VAL A 96 7.56 -12.70 19.72
C VAL A 96 7.10 -13.50 18.51
N ILE A 97 5.80 -13.72 18.33
CA ILE A 97 5.27 -14.42 17.15
C ILE A 97 5.60 -13.64 15.87
N LEU A 98 5.39 -12.32 15.87
CA LEU A 98 5.73 -11.44 14.73
C LEU A 98 7.22 -11.52 14.39
N ALA A 99 8.09 -11.42 15.40
CA ALA A 99 9.54 -11.49 15.22
C ALA A 99 9.99 -12.86 14.68
N LEU A 100 9.37 -13.96 15.15
CA LEU A 100 9.65 -15.31 14.66
C LEU A 100 9.16 -15.51 13.22
N GLY A 101 7.99 -14.97 12.87
CA GLY A 101 7.46 -15.01 11.50
C GLY A 101 8.40 -14.31 10.52
N LEU A 102 8.86 -13.11 10.87
CA LEU A 102 9.83 -12.35 10.07
C LEU A 102 11.18 -13.06 9.98
N ALA A 103 11.69 -13.60 11.10
CA ALA A 103 12.94 -14.36 11.10
C ALA A 103 12.84 -15.60 10.21
N TYR A 104 11.71 -16.30 10.21
CA TYR A 104 11.47 -17.44 9.35
C TYR A 104 11.49 -17.04 7.88
N GLU A 105 10.74 -16.01 7.47
CA GLU A 105 10.72 -15.52 6.09
C GLU A 105 12.12 -15.09 5.60
N TRP A 106 12.89 -14.43 6.48
CA TRP A 106 14.27 -14.06 6.21
C TRP A 106 15.16 -15.28 5.98
N THR A 107 15.08 -16.29 6.86
CA THR A 107 15.89 -17.52 6.72
C THR A 107 15.55 -18.31 5.46
N GLN A 108 14.30 -18.25 4.99
CA GLN A 108 13.83 -18.90 3.76
C GLN A 108 14.14 -18.09 2.50
N LYS A 109 14.90 -16.99 2.61
CA LYS A 109 15.27 -16.13 1.48
C LYS A 109 14.07 -15.50 0.76
N GLY A 110 12.90 -15.44 1.41
CA GLY A 110 11.71 -14.79 0.84
C GLY A 110 11.92 -13.29 0.59
N LEU A 111 12.81 -12.69 1.38
CA LEU A 111 13.20 -11.29 1.31
C LEU A 111 14.51 -11.04 0.56
N GLU A 112 15.17 -12.08 0.02
CA GLU A 112 16.42 -11.90 -0.74
C GLU A 112 16.15 -11.42 -2.17
N TRP A 113 16.62 -10.21 -2.45
CA TRP A 113 16.55 -9.60 -3.78
C TRP A 113 17.86 -9.88 -4.49
N ILE A 114 18.02 -11.13 -4.93
CA ILE A 114 19.10 -11.51 -5.84
C ILE A 114 18.46 -11.61 -7.23
N GLU A 115 18.96 -10.82 -8.16
CA GLU A 115 18.73 -11.00 -9.60
C GLU A 115 19.21 -12.39 -10.04
#